data_AF-A0A8T4GFA9-F1
#
_entry.id   AF-A0A8T4GFA9-F1
#
_cell.length_a   1.000
_cell.length_b   1.000
_cell.length_c   1.000
_cell.angle_alpha   90.00
_cell.angle_beta   90.00
_cell.angle_gamma   90.00
#
_symmetry.space_group_name_H-M   'P 1'
#
loop_
_entity.id
_entity.type
_entity.pdbx_description
1 polymer ?
#
loop_
_entity_poly.entity_id
_entity_poly.type
_entity_poly.pdbx_seq_one_letter_code
_entity_poly.pdbx_strand_id
1 'polypeptide(L)'
;MYVDPGRIRRSLLEVAPRVPQWGRVVDGDWESEWEPFHERAVPQGIEQRYLGGRNWRDTALFDAFRDQLNRFGNAWGYTDEAEFSERCREIDRLHDSIRDGGYRRQEDLHGPDGYATTARFDEINVDIGREGEIYWRSYGQHRLALATLLDIDSVPVIVHRRHAAWQAVRDATDRSAGCATAVHPDLREATNRETVPARHKNKKQFGLMG
;
A
#
# COMPACT_ATOMS: atom_id res chain seq x y z
N MET A 1 3.83 -1.34 -11.33
CA MET A 1 4.71 -0.17 -11.11
C MET A 1 5.44 -0.38 -9.80
N TYR A 2 6.61 0.22 -9.60
CA TYR A 2 7.33 0.21 -8.32
C TYR A 2 7.48 1.64 -7.82
N VAL A 3 7.31 1.88 -6.53
CA VAL A 3 7.37 3.22 -5.94
C VAL A 3 7.98 3.18 -4.56
N ASP A 4 8.68 4.26 -4.18
CA ASP A 4 9.02 4.50 -2.78
C ASP A 4 7.71 4.62 -1.96
N PRO A 5 7.48 3.75 -0.95
CA PRO A 5 6.27 3.80 -0.12
C PRO A 5 6.09 5.15 0.59
N GLY A 6 7.17 5.84 0.94
CA GLY A 6 7.14 7.17 1.58
C GLY A 6 6.63 8.30 0.68
N ARG A 7 6.42 8.04 -0.62
CA ARG A 7 5.75 8.97 -1.54
C ARG A 7 4.22 8.85 -1.50
N ILE A 8 3.67 7.76 -1.00
CA ILE A 8 2.22 7.53 -0.90
C ILE A 8 1.73 8.15 0.41
N ARG A 9 1.61 9.48 0.41
CA ARG A 9 1.27 10.25 1.63
C ARG A 9 -0.20 10.60 1.76
N ARG A 10 -0.98 10.40 0.70
CA ARG A 10 -2.38 10.79 0.61
C ARG A 10 -3.25 9.55 0.41
N SER A 11 -4.44 9.55 0.97
CA SER A 11 -5.50 8.58 0.73
C SER A 11 -6.72 9.33 0.20
N LEU A 12 -7.35 8.84 -0.86
CA LEU A 12 -8.59 9.45 -1.36
C LEU A 12 -9.76 9.12 -0.44
N LEU A 13 -10.62 10.11 -0.19
CA LEU A 13 -11.84 9.95 0.62
C LEU A 13 -13.01 9.40 -0.20
N GLU A 14 -12.95 9.48 -1.52
CA GLU A 14 -13.97 8.95 -2.42
C GLU A 14 -14.25 7.46 -2.14
N VAL A 15 -15.52 7.09 -2.05
CA VAL A 15 -15.95 5.69 -1.87
C VAL A 15 -15.47 4.83 -3.04
N ALA A 16 -14.88 3.68 -2.74
CA ALA A 16 -14.41 2.78 -3.78
C ALA A 16 -15.57 2.16 -4.55
N PRO A 17 -15.45 2.00 -5.88
CA PRO A 17 -16.44 1.26 -6.62
C PRO A 17 -16.52 -0.17 -6.06
N ARG A 18 -17.73 -0.74 -6.05
CA ARG A 18 -18.00 -2.08 -5.51
C ARG A 18 -17.12 -3.18 -6.15
N VAL A 19 -16.70 -2.96 -7.39
CA VAL A 19 -15.76 -3.82 -8.11
C VAL A 19 -14.51 -2.98 -8.42
N PRO A 20 -13.30 -3.48 -8.12
CA PRO A 20 -12.08 -2.79 -8.51
C PRO A 20 -12.03 -2.54 -10.01
N GLN A 21 -11.56 -1.36 -10.38
CA GLN A 21 -11.44 -0.94 -11.76
C GLN A 21 -9.99 -0.57 -12.00
N TRP A 22 -9.18 -1.57 -12.34
CA TRP A 22 -7.74 -1.39 -12.55
C TRP A 22 -7.42 -0.81 -13.93
N GLY A 23 -6.41 0.06 -13.98
CA GLY A 23 -5.89 0.65 -15.22
C GLY A 23 -6.80 1.67 -15.91
N ARG A 24 -7.79 2.26 -15.21
CA ARG A 24 -8.66 3.28 -15.80
C ARG A 24 -7.90 4.60 -16.07
N VAL A 25 -8.34 5.34 -17.08
CA VAL A 25 -7.95 6.74 -17.29
C VAL A 25 -9.21 7.58 -17.12
N VAL A 26 -9.17 8.55 -16.19
CA VAL A 26 -10.33 9.33 -15.77
C VAL A 26 -9.94 10.80 -15.73
N ASP A 27 -10.76 11.66 -16.34
CA ASP A 27 -10.61 13.11 -16.26
C ASP A 27 -11.51 13.70 -15.16
N GLY A 28 -11.37 14.98 -14.86
CA GLY A 28 -12.15 15.67 -13.84
C GLY A 28 -11.31 16.03 -12.61
N ASP A 29 -11.97 16.15 -11.46
CA ASP A 29 -11.35 16.61 -10.20
C ASP A 29 -11.57 15.58 -9.07
N TRP A 30 -11.37 14.31 -9.39
CA TRP A 30 -11.61 13.20 -8.47
C TRP A 30 -10.57 13.13 -7.34
N GLU A 31 -9.44 13.82 -7.49
CA GLU A 31 -8.39 13.95 -6.48
C GLU A 31 -8.61 15.11 -5.49
N SER A 32 -9.76 15.81 -5.57
CA SER A 32 -10.09 16.97 -4.74
C SER A 32 -10.20 16.67 -3.25
N GLU A 33 -10.71 15.48 -2.88
CA GLU A 33 -10.88 15.08 -1.49
C GLU A 33 -9.93 13.95 -1.08
N TRP A 34 -9.02 14.29 -0.17
CA TRP A 34 -8.03 13.35 0.37
C TRP A 34 -7.73 13.64 1.84
N GLU A 35 -7.20 12.63 2.52
CA GLU A 35 -6.66 12.72 3.88
C GLU A 35 -5.20 12.26 3.91
N PRO A 36 -4.39 12.70 4.89
CA PRO A 36 -3.05 12.15 5.09
C PRO A 36 -3.12 10.65 5.39
N PHE A 37 -2.39 9.84 4.63
CA PHE A 37 -2.43 8.38 4.78
C PHE A 37 -2.07 7.95 6.20
N HIS A 38 -1.05 8.58 6.79
CA HIS A 38 -0.56 8.26 8.14
C HIS A 38 -1.57 8.56 9.26
N GLU A 39 -2.61 9.38 9.00
CA GLU A 39 -3.66 9.67 9.99
C GLU A 39 -4.74 8.58 10.04
N ARG A 40 -4.73 7.61 9.11
CA ARG A 40 -5.66 6.49 9.14
C ARG A 40 -5.33 5.53 10.30
N ALA A 41 -6.35 4.86 10.81
CA ALA A 41 -6.23 3.96 11.97
C ALA A 41 -5.18 2.84 11.83
N VAL A 42 -5.02 2.26 10.63
CA VAL A 42 -4.04 1.19 10.38
C VAL A 42 -2.59 1.69 10.51
N PRO A 43 -2.12 2.73 9.78
CA PRO A 43 -0.77 3.24 9.97
C PRO A 43 -0.53 3.73 11.40
N GLN A 44 -1.49 4.44 12.02
CA GLN A 44 -1.37 4.85 13.42
C GLN A 44 -1.21 3.65 14.36
N GLY A 45 -2.01 2.60 14.20
CA GLY A 45 -1.94 1.42 15.05
C GLY A 45 -0.64 0.64 14.87
N ILE A 46 -0.12 0.56 13.65
CA ILE A 46 1.18 -0.05 13.35
C ILE A 46 2.32 0.75 13.99
N GLU A 47 2.33 2.07 13.87
CA GLU A 47 3.33 2.92 14.54
C GLU A 47 3.26 2.79 16.06
N GLN A 48 2.05 2.84 16.63
CA GLN A 48 1.82 2.66 18.06
C GLN A 48 2.30 1.30 18.56
N ARG A 49 2.12 0.23 17.77
CA ARG A 49 2.58 -1.11 18.11
C ARG A 49 4.11 -1.20 18.10
N TYR A 50 4.75 -0.84 16.97
CA TYR A 50 6.15 -1.17 16.74
C TYR A 50 7.12 -0.05 17.16
N LEU A 51 6.74 1.21 17.04
CA LEU A 51 7.54 2.33 17.56
C LEU A 51 7.17 2.67 19.00
N GLY A 52 5.88 2.57 19.33
CA GLY A 52 5.36 2.91 20.67
C GLY A 52 5.33 1.75 21.66
N GLY A 53 5.59 0.51 21.24
CA GLY A 53 5.60 -0.67 22.11
C GLY A 53 4.24 -1.05 22.71
N ARG A 54 3.13 -0.49 22.20
CA ARG A 54 1.79 -0.73 22.76
C ARG A 54 1.31 -2.16 22.50
N ASN A 55 0.38 -2.64 23.33
CA ASN A 55 -0.39 -3.83 22.96
C ASN A 55 -1.38 -3.47 21.86
N TRP A 56 -1.70 -4.43 20.99
CA TRP A 56 -2.65 -4.19 19.89
C TRP A 56 -4.01 -3.67 20.35
N ARG A 57 -4.51 -4.12 21.51
CA ARG A 57 -5.76 -3.63 22.10
C ARG A 57 -5.72 -2.18 22.59
N ASP A 58 -4.54 -1.58 22.67
CA ASP A 58 -4.34 -0.19 23.10
C ASP A 58 -3.97 0.71 21.90
N THR A 59 -4.35 0.30 20.69
CA THR A 59 -4.04 1.00 19.43
C THR A 59 -5.28 1.50 18.70
N ALA A 60 -5.08 2.54 17.88
CA ALA A 60 -6.11 3.09 16.99
C ALA A 60 -6.69 2.04 16.02
N LEU A 61 -5.90 1.01 15.66
CA LEU A 61 -6.37 -0.10 14.84
C LEU A 61 -7.47 -0.89 15.55
N PHE A 62 -7.32 -1.14 16.85
CA PHE A 62 -8.35 -1.85 17.63
C PHE A 62 -9.60 -1.00 17.80
N ASP A 63 -9.46 0.30 18.07
CA ASP A 63 -10.60 1.21 18.16
C ASP A 63 -11.40 1.24 16.85
N ALA A 64 -10.72 1.31 15.71
CA ALA A 64 -11.36 1.23 14.39
C ALA A 64 -12.00 -0.13 14.12
N PHE A 65 -11.36 -1.23 14.51
CA PHE A 65 -11.91 -2.57 14.39
C PHE A 65 -13.23 -2.69 15.17
N ARG A 66 -13.24 -2.21 16.43
CA ARG A 66 -14.44 -2.24 17.29
C ARG A 66 -15.55 -1.35 16.75
N ASP A 67 -15.25 -0.12 16.31
CA ASP A 67 -16.25 0.77 15.71
C ASP A 67 -16.89 0.12 14.48
N GLN A 68 -16.08 -0.47 13.60
CA GLN A 68 -16.58 -1.14 12.40
C GLN A 68 -17.43 -2.38 12.74
N LEU A 69 -16.97 -3.21 13.69
CA LEU A 69 -17.71 -4.39 14.15
C LEU A 69 -19.05 -4.00 14.77
N ASN A 70 -19.07 -2.98 15.63
CA ASN A 70 -20.29 -2.50 16.28
C ASN A 70 -21.29 -1.89 15.27
N ARG A 71 -20.81 -1.18 14.25
CA ARG A 71 -21.66 -0.53 13.25
C ARG A 71 -22.25 -1.50 12.23
N PHE A 72 -21.47 -2.49 11.80
CA PHE A 72 -21.81 -3.32 10.63
C PHE A 72 -21.91 -4.81 10.92
N GLY A 73 -21.59 -5.26 12.15
CA GLY A 73 -21.49 -6.68 12.49
C GLY A 73 -20.32 -7.40 11.81
N ASN A 74 -19.46 -6.67 11.11
CA ASN A 74 -18.29 -7.20 10.42
C ASN A 74 -17.18 -6.15 10.37
N ALA A 75 -15.97 -6.54 10.78
CA ALA A 75 -14.76 -5.75 10.63
C ALA A 75 -13.73 -6.57 9.84
N TRP A 76 -13.48 -6.19 8.59
CA TRP A 76 -12.47 -6.83 7.72
C TRP A 76 -12.60 -8.35 7.57
N GLY A 77 -13.82 -8.88 7.54
CA GLY A 77 -14.08 -10.32 7.44
C GLY A 77 -14.26 -11.02 8.79
N TYR A 78 -13.97 -10.35 9.91
CA TYR A 78 -14.20 -10.87 11.26
C TYR A 78 -15.56 -10.43 11.81
N THR A 79 -16.19 -11.31 12.56
CA THR A 79 -17.52 -11.07 13.17
C THR A 79 -17.49 -11.09 14.69
N ASP A 80 -16.33 -11.36 15.28
CA ASP A 80 -16.13 -11.37 16.73
C ASP A 80 -14.84 -10.63 17.11
N GLU A 81 -14.89 -9.90 18.21
CA GLU A 81 -13.73 -9.22 18.82
C GLU A 81 -12.67 -10.22 19.28
N ALA A 82 -13.05 -11.44 19.65
CA ALA A 82 -12.09 -12.49 19.99
C ALA A 82 -11.15 -12.82 18.80
N GLU A 83 -11.66 -12.70 17.57
CA GLU A 83 -10.89 -12.97 16.34
C GLU A 83 -9.87 -11.87 16.03
N PHE A 84 -9.99 -10.69 16.65
CA PHE A 84 -8.99 -9.62 16.51
C PHE A 84 -7.58 -10.09 16.88
N SER A 85 -7.46 -11.04 17.81
CA SER A 85 -6.17 -11.61 18.18
C SER A 85 -5.51 -12.38 17.04
N GLU A 86 -6.29 -13.05 16.18
CA GLU A 86 -5.73 -13.70 14.99
C GLU A 86 -5.29 -12.66 13.98
N ARG A 87 -6.09 -11.60 13.79
CA ARG A 87 -5.70 -10.48 12.93
C ARG A 87 -4.39 -9.84 13.36
N CYS A 88 -4.18 -9.68 14.66
CA CYS A 88 -2.92 -9.19 15.22
C CYS A 88 -1.74 -10.10 14.83
N ARG A 89 -1.90 -11.42 14.99
CA ARG A 89 -0.87 -12.40 14.61
C ARG A 89 -0.57 -12.36 13.12
N GLU A 90 -1.56 -12.18 12.26
CA GLU A 90 -1.35 -12.01 10.83
C GLU A 90 -0.50 -10.77 10.52
N ILE A 91 -0.77 -9.65 11.18
CA ILE A 91 0.00 -8.41 11.03
C ILE A 91 1.43 -8.61 11.53
N ASP A 92 1.62 -9.26 12.69
CA ASP A 92 2.94 -9.55 13.23
C ASP A 92 3.75 -10.48 12.31
N ARG A 93 3.14 -11.55 11.78
CA ARG A 93 3.77 -12.42 10.78
C ARG A 93 4.15 -11.66 9.50
N LEU A 94 3.29 -10.74 9.05
CA LEU A 94 3.56 -9.92 7.87
C LEU A 94 4.71 -8.94 8.12
N HIS A 95 4.74 -8.31 9.29
CA HIS A 95 5.84 -7.44 9.72
C HIS A 95 7.17 -8.21 9.70
N ASP A 96 7.23 -9.36 10.37
CA ASP A 96 8.46 -10.16 10.45
C ASP A 96 8.91 -10.63 9.06
N SER A 97 7.97 -11.05 8.20
CA SER A 97 8.25 -11.42 6.81
C SER A 97 8.87 -10.26 6.01
N ILE A 98 8.33 -9.05 6.11
CA ILE A 98 8.87 -7.87 5.39
C ILE A 98 10.21 -7.42 5.99
N ARG A 99 10.34 -7.45 7.33
CA ARG A 99 11.59 -7.09 8.03
C ARG A 99 12.73 -8.02 7.64
N ASP A 100 12.51 -9.32 7.69
CA ASP A 100 13.57 -10.32 7.51
C ASP A 100 13.83 -10.62 6.03
N GLY A 101 12.77 -10.61 5.21
CA GLY A 101 12.80 -11.01 3.80
C GLY A 101 12.72 -9.86 2.80
N GLY A 102 12.46 -8.63 3.24
CA GLY A 102 12.10 -7.52 2.36
C GLY A 102 10.69 -7.65 1.79
N TYR A 103 10.28 -6.71 0.94
CA TYR A 103 8.94 -6.76 0.33
C TYR A 103 8.88 -7.75 -0.84
N ARG A 104 7.86 -8.61 -0.83
CA ARG A 104 7.58 -9.58 -1.91
C ARG A 104 6.19 -9.34 -2.51
N ARG A 105 6.09 -9.41 -3.84
CA ARG A 105 4.82 -9.25 -4.56
C ARG A 105 3.87 -10.37 -4.21
N GLN A 106 2.58 -10.06 -4.19
CA GLN A 106 1.56 -11.08 -3.92
C GLN A 106 1.48 -12.15 -5.01
N GLU A 107 1.67 -11.78 -6.28
CA GLU A 107 1.72 -12.73 -7.38
C GLU A 107 2.82 -13.80 -7.20
N ASP A 108 3.98 -13.43 -6.63
CA ASP A 108 5.08 -14.36 -6.39
C ASP A 108 4.82 -15.31 -5.20
N LEU A 109 3.93 -14.92 -4.27
CA LEU A 109 3.62 -15.72 -3.08
C LEU A 109 2.49 -16.72 -3.31
N HIS A 110 1.57 -16.43 -4.24
CA HIS A 110 0.41 -17.29 -4.50
C HIS A 110 0.67 -18.38 -5.55
N GLY A 111 1.84 -18.39 -6.19
CA GLY A 111 2.16 -19.35 -7.25
C GLY A 111 1.30 -19.15 -8.51
N PRO A 112 1.58 -19.86 -9.61
CA PRO A 112 0.83 -19.72 -10.87
C PRO A 112 -0.65 -20.11 -10.76
N ASP A 113 -1.02 -20.92 -9.78
CA ASP A 113 -2.41 -21.39 -9.53
C ASP A 113 -3.18 -20.52 -8.53
N GLY A 114 -2.49 -19.58 -7.88
CA GLY A 114 -3.12 -18.59 -7.02
C GLY A 114 -3.98 -17.64 -7.82
N TYR A 115 -5.27 -17.55 -7.48
CA TYR A 115 -6.23 -16.73 -8.21
C TYR A 115 -5.67 -15.30 -8.41
N ALA A 116 -5.33 -14.96 -9.66
CA ALA A 116 -4.63 -13.72 -9.98
C ALA A 116 -5.37 -12.45 -9.50
N THR A 117 -6.68 -12.54 -9.23
CA THR A 117 -7.46 -11.46 -8.65
C THR A 117 -7.27 -11.30 -7.14
N THR A 118 -7.19 -12.37 -6.34
CA THR A 118 -6.98 -12.27 -4.88
C THR A 118 -5.64 -11.62 -4.58
N ALA A 119 -4.59 -12.00 -5.33
CA ALA A 119 -3.28 -11.36 -5.25
C ALA A 119 -3.32 -9.84 -5.48
N ARG A 120 -4.23 -9.35 -6.33
CA ARG A 120 -4.40 -7.90 -6.58
C ARG A 120 -5.10 -7.18 -5.44
N PHE A 121 -6.04 -7.84 -4.78
CA PHE A 121 -6.71 -7.31 -3.58
C PHE A 121 -5.75 -7.23 -2.39
N ASP A 122 -4.73 -8.08 -2.37
CA ASP A 122 -3.72 -8.11 -1.31
C ASP A 122 -2.51 -7.21 -1.59
N GLU A 123 -2.37 -6.66 -2.81
CA GLU A 123 -1.26 -5.75 -3.16
C GLU A 123 -1.59 -4.28 -2.80
N ILE A 124 -0.57 -3.42 -2.73
CA ILE A 124 -0.77 -1.97 -2.53
C ILE A 124 -1.39 -1.38 -3.80
N ASN A 125 -2.60 -0.85 -3.66
CA ASN A 125 -3.32 -0.23 -4.77
C ASN A 125 -3.26 1.29 -4.66
N VAL A 126 -3.09 1.96 -5.80
CA VAL A 126 -2.91 3.41 -5.87
C VAL A 126 -3.67 4.04 -7.02
N ASP A 127 -4.00 5.31 -6.86
CA ASP A 127 -4.39 6.22 -7.94
C ASP A 127 -3.27 7.23 -8.21
N ILE A 128 -3.21 7.72 -9.45
CA ILE A 128 -2.23 8.73 -9.87
C ILE A 128 -2.96 9.99 -10.33
N GLY A 129 -2.77 11.09 -9.60
CA GLY A 129 -3.42 12.38 -9.83
C GLY A 129 -2.86 13.13 -11.04
N ARG A 130 -3.45 14.30 -11.33
CA ARG A 130 -3.12 15.16 -12.49
C ARG A 130 -1.62 15.43 -12.64
N GLU A 131 -0.92 15.73 -11.56
CA GLU A 131 0.51 16.10 -11.56
C GLU A 131 1.42 14.92 -11.16
N GLY A 132 0.88 13.71 -11.10
CA GLY A 132 1.62 12.50 -10.79
C GLY A 132 1.75 12.20 -9.30
N GLU A 133 0.96 12.87 -8.45
CA GLU A 133 0.83 12.50 -7.04
C GLU A 133 0.20 11.11 -6.91
N ILE A 134 0.67 10.37 -5.91
CA ILE A 134 0.26 8.98 -5.70
C ILE A 134 -0.61 8.93 -4.45
N TYR A 135 -1.82 8.42 -4.62
CA TYR A 135 -2.81 8.28 -3.58
C TYR A 135 -3.01 6.81 -3.26
N TRP A 136 -2.97 6.43 -1.99
CA TRP A 136 -3.39 5.09 -1.58
C TRP A 136 -4.88 4.88 -1.92
N ARG A 137 -5.20 3.68 -2.42
CA ARG A 137 -6.54 3.31 -2.87
C ARG A 137 -6.95 1.95 -2.34
N SER A 138 -7.80 1.93 -1.32
CA SER A 138 -8.65 0.79 -0.88
C SER A 138 -7.97 -0.49 -0.39
N TYR A 139 -6.82 -0.88 -0.93
CA TYR A 139 -6.17 -2.18 -0.70
C TYR A 139 -4.69 -2.05 -0.33
N GLY A 140 -4.17 -3.03 0.41
CA GLY A 140 -2.78 -3.06 0.84
C GLY A 140 -2.41 -2.03 1.91
N GLN A 141 -3.37 -1.51 2.69
CA GLN A 141 -3.10 -0.49 3.73
C GLN A 141 -2.04 -0.95 4.75
N HIS A 142 -2.15 -2.19 5.23
CA HIS A 142 -1.22 -2.77 6.21
C HIS A 142 0.19 -2.92 5.61
N ARG A 143 0.27 -3.36 4.35
CA ARG A 143 1.53 -3.52 3.62
C ARG A 143 2.22 -2.18 3.40
N LEU A 144 1.48 -1.16 3.00
CA LEU A 144 2.03 0.18 2.82
C LEU A 144 2.55 0.75 4.14
N ALA A 145 1.76 0.62 5.22
CA ALA A 145 2.17 1.09 6.54
C ALA A 145 3.43 0.36 7.04
N LEU A 146 3.49 -0.97 6.95
CA LEU A 146 4.66 -1.76 7.34
C LEU A 146 5.88 -1.46 6.47
N ALA A 147 5.71 -1.35 5.15
CA ALA A 147 6.82 -1.01 4.24
C ALA A 147 7.36 0.40 4.51
N THR A 148 6.49 1.34 4.91
CA THR A 148 6.90 2.70 5.31
C THR A 148 7.66 2.66 6.63
N LEU A 149 7.11 1.96 7.64
CA LEU A 149 7.74 1.77 8.96
C LEU A 149 9.13 1.14 8.86
N LEU A 150 9.28 0.12 8.02
CA LEU A 150 10.53 -0.63 7.82
C LEU A 150 11.48 0.06 6.82
N ASP A 151 11.14 1.26 6.33
CA ASP A 151 11.98 2.03 5.41
C ASP A 151 12.37 1.23 4.15
N ILE A 152 11.39 0.53 3.57
CA ILE A 152 11.59 -0.24 2.33
C ILE A 152 11.83 0.72 1.16
N ASP A 153 12.85 0.42 0.35
CA ASP A 153 13.28 1.23 -0.80
C ASP A 153 12.15 1.47 -1.80
N SER A 154 11.44 0.39 -2.14
CA SER A 154 10.49 0.36 -3.23
C SER A 154 9.46 -0.75 -3.03
N VAL A 155 8.19 -0.47 -3.29
CA VAL A 155 7.12 -1.45 -3.21
C VAL A 155 6.41 -1.57 -4.56
N PRO A 156 6.00 -2.79 -4.95
CA PRO A 156 5.12 -2.97 -6.10
C PRO A 156 3.75 -2.36 -5.79
N VAL A 157 3.20 -1.65 -6.76
CA VAL A 157 1.85 -1.11 -6.68
C VAL A 157 1.03 -1.43 -7.93
N ILE A 158 -0.27 -1.58 -7.72
CA ILE A 158 -1.28 -1.72 -8.76
C ILE A 158 -2.00 -0.39 -8.93
N VAL A 159 -2.00 0.12 -10.16
CA VAL A 159 -2.68 1.37 -10.48
C VAL A 159 -4.15 1.10 -10.77
N HIS A 160 -5.03 1.66 -9.94
CA HIS A 160 -6.47 1.65 -10.13
C HIS A 160 -6.85 2.62 -11.25
N ARG A 161 -6.60 3.91 -11.06
CA ARG A 161 -6.82 4.92 -12.09
C ARG A 161 -5.69 5.92 -12.21
N ARG A 162 -5.60 6.53 -13.39
CA ARG A 162 -4.75 7.68 -13.69
C ARG A 162 -5.61 8.85 -14.12
N HIS A 163 -5.15 10.05 -13.79
CA HIS A 163 -5.74 11.27 -14.31
C HIS A 163 -5.45 11.37 -15.82
N ALA A 164 -6.41 11.84 -16.63
CA ALA A 164 -6.24 11.95 -18.08
C ALA A 164 -5.05 12.85 -18.49
N ALA A 165 -4.86 13.99 -17.81
CA ALA A 165 -3.69 14.84 -17.98
C ALA A 165 -2.37 14.10 -17.71
N TRP A 166 -2.32 13.30 -16.64
CA TRP A 166 -1.13 12.49 -16.32
C TRP A 166 -0.86 11.43 -17.40
N GLN A 167 -1.92 10.77 -17.88
CA GLN A 167 -1.82 9.81 -18.98
C GLN A 167 -1.28 10.47 -20.26
N ALA A 168 -1.67 11.69 -20.57
CA ALA A 168 -1.16 12.40 -21.74
C ALA A 168 0.37 12.65 -21.65
N VAL A 169 0.86 13.02 -20.46
CA VAL A 169 2.31 13.14 -20.18
C VAL A 169 3.00 11.80 -20.38
N ARG A 170 2.42 10.72 -19.86
CA ARG A 170 2.92 9.35 -20.04
C ARG A 170 3.06 8.97 -21.51
N ASP A 171 2.00 9.16 -22.28
CA ASP A 171 1.95 8.74 -23.68
C ASP A 171 2.90 9.57 -24.55
N ALA A 172 3.06 10.87 -24.26
CA ALA A 172 4.05 11.70 -24.92
C ALA A 172 5.48 11.26 -24.62
N THR A 173 5.72 10.80 -23.39
CA THR A 173 7.03 10.31 -22.94
C THR A 173 7.35 8.94 -23.54
N ASP A 174 6.40 8.00 -23.57
CA ASP A 174 6.55 6.70 -24.22
C ASP A 174 6.86 6.86 -25.73
N ARG A 175 6.25 7.84 -26.40
CA ARG A 175 6.58 8.19 -27.79
C ARG A 175 7.97 8.82 -27.96
N SER A 176 8.49 9.43 -26.90
CA SER A 176 9.80 10.10 -26.87
C SER A 176 10.92 9.21 -26.28
N ALA A 177 10.60 7.97 -25.88
CA ALA A 177 11.46 7.04 -25.14
C ALA A 177 12.66 6.45 -25.92
N GLY A 178 13.19 7.20 -26.89
CA GLY A 178 14.63 7.22 -27.16
C GLY A 178 15.42 8.07 -26.15
N CYS A 179 14.76 8.85 -25.29
CA CYS A 179 15.42 9.67 -24.27
C CYS A 179 14.81 9.40 -22.88
N ALA A 180 15.64 8.93 -21.95
CA ALA A 180 15.27 8.59 -20.59
C ALA A 180 14.64 9.78 -19.84
N THR A 181 13.53 9.56 -19.13
CA THR A 181 12.91 10.62 -18.33
C THR A 181 12.72 10.20 -16.88
N ALA A 182 13.55 10.76 -16.02
CA ALA A 182 13.45 10.75 -14.57
C ALA A 182 12.31 11.64 -14.04
N VAL A 183 11.25 11.92 -14.79
CA VAL A 183 10.13 12.80 -14.37
C VAL A 183 8.84 12.00 -14.11
N HIS A 184 8.66 10.86 -14.78
CA HIS A 184 7.41 10.14 -14.78
C HIS A 184 7.34 9.05 -13.68
N PRO A 185 6.47 9.10 -12.66
CA PRO A 185 6.25 8.03 -11.68
C PRO A 185 6.16 6.61 -12.25
N ASP A 186 5.49 6.38 -13.39
CA ASP A 186 5.46 5.03 -13.99
C ASP A 186 6.78 4.59 -14.65
N LEU A 187 7.69 5.52 -14.96
CA LEU A 187 8.94 5.27 -15.70
C LEU A 187 10.19 5.50 -14.83
N ARG A 188 10.03 6.07 -13.63
CA ARG A 188 11.06 6.15 -12.59
C ARG A 188 11.25 4.74 -12.02
N GLU A 189 12.20 4.03 -12.64
CA GLU A 189 12.65 2.65 -12.35
C GLU A 189 11.67 1.52 -12.71
N ALA A 190 11.65 1.20 -14.00
CA ALA A 190 11.19 -0.08 -14.54
C ALA A 190 12.33 -1.11 -14.77
N THR A 191 13.53 -0.87 -14.21
CA THR A 191 14.75 -1.63 -14.55
C THR A 191 15.04 -2.85 -13.68
N ASN A 192 14.28 -3.13 -12.61
CA ASN A 192 14.47 -4.36 -11.85
C ASN A 192 13.31 -5.34 -12.06
N ARG A 193 13.36 -6.07 -13.19
CA ARG A 193 12.53 -7.26 -13.43
C ARG A 193 13.12 -8.52 -12.78
N GLU A 194 14.26 -8.42 -12.12
CA GLU A 194 14.78 -9.52 -11.31
C GLU A 194 13.97 -9.62 -10.02
N THR A 195 13.45 -10.81 -9.74
CA THR A 195 12.65 -11.27 -8.59
C THR A 195 13.43 -11.23 -7.27
N VAL A 196 14.12 -10.12 -7.00
CA VAL A 196 14.82 -9.88 -5.74
C VAL A 196 13.87 -9.08 -4.84
N PRO A 197 13.64 -9.51 -3.59
CA PRO A 197 12.84 -8.74 -2.65
C PRO A 197 13.37 -7.31 -2.50
N ALA A 198 12.47 -6.34 -2.41
CA ALA A 198 12.88 -4.96 -2.20
C ALA A 198 13.58 -4.82 -0.84
N ARG A 199 14.68 -4.07 -0.82
CA ARG A 199 15.58 -3.95 0.33
C ARG A 199 15.20 -2.76 1.20
N HIS A 200 15.81 -2.70 2.38
CA HIS A 200 15.67 -1.57 3.30
C HIS A 200 16.64 -0.45 2.87
N LYS A 201 16.18 0.81 2.84
CA LYS A 201 17.01 2.00 2.55
C LYS A 201 18.19 2.10 3.51
N ASN A 202 17.97 1.74 4.77
CA ASN A 202 18.98 1.73 5.82
C ASN A 202 19.13 0.35 6.47
N LYS A 203 20.11 -0.44 6.01
CA LYS A 203 20.48 -1.74 6.63
C LYS A 203 20.96 -1.67 8.09
N LYS A 204 21.07 -0.48 8.70
CA LYS A 204 21.76 -0.27 9.98
C LYS A 204 20.85 -0.09 11.21
N GLN A 205 19.52 -0.03 11.06
CA GLN A 205 18.67 0.40 12.19
C GLN A 205 17.94 -0.74 12.93
N PHE A 206 17.91 -1.96 12.40
CA PHE A 206 17.30 -3.13 13.06
C PHE A 206 18.37 -4.11 13.56
N GLY A 207 19.28 -3.60 14.39
CA GLY A 207 20.24 -4.39 15.15
C GLY A 207 19.94 -4.29 16.64
N LEU A 208 19.36 -5.36 17.19
CA LEU A 208 19.29 -5.77 18.60
C LEU A 208 19.21 -4.68 19.69
N MET A 209 18.05 -4.60 20.36
CA MET A 209 18.07 -4.64 21.83
C MET A 209 17.94 -6.12 22.22
N GLY A 210 19.08 -6.73 22.52
CA GLY A 210 19.16 -7.96 23.31
C GLY A 210 19.16 -7.64 24.80
#